data_AF-M5X6R6-F1
#
_entry.id   AF-M5X6R6-F1
#
_cell.length_a   1.000
_cell.length_b   1.000
_cell.length_c   1.000
_cell.angle_alpha   90.00
_cell.angle_beta   90.00
_cell.angle_gamma   90.00
#
_symmetry.space_group_name_H-M   'P 1'
#
loop_
_entity.id
_entity.type
_entity.pdbx_description
1 polymer ?
#
loop_
_entity_poly.entity_id
_entity_poly.type
_entity_poly.pdbx_seq_one_letter_code
_entity_poly.pdbx_strand_id
1 'polypeptide(L)'
;MSIMDDRGGSFVAVRRISQGLDRGNTCHSTSAEVVAGSAAWLGRGLSCVCAQRRESDARPSFDLTPVQEECLLRLQSRIDVPYESLVPEHQEALRALWNAAFPEEELRGLISEQWKEMGWQGKDPSTDFRGGGFISLENLLFFARNFPKSFQDLLRKQEGDRSVWEYPFAVAGVNITFMLIQMLDLEAVKPRTLVGATFLKFLAENESAFDLIYCITFKLMDHQWLSMRASYMDFNTVMKSTRRQLEKELLFEDITRLEDLPSYGLLSR
;
A
#
# COMPACT_ATOMS: atom_id res chain seq x y z
N MET A 1 47.94 5.86 7.91
CA MET A 1 47.32 5.43 9.18
C MET A 1 46.72 6.71 9.78
N SER A 2 45.44 7.05 9.61
CA SER A 2 44.22 6.31 10.01
C SER A 2 44.11 6.28 11.56
N ILE A 3 43.08 6.81 12.23
CA ILE A 3 41.73 7.26 11.79
C ILE A 3 41.12 8.35 12.71
N MET A 4 40.35 9.26 12.09
CA MET A 4 39.15 10.06 12.50
C MET A 4 38.97 10.76 13.87
N ASP A 5 38.31 11.92 13.75
CA ASP A 5 37.88 12.92 14.75
C ASP A 5 36.63 12.46 15.54
N ASP A 6 36.52 12.85 16.81
CA ASP A 6 35.31 12.71 17.63
C ASP A 6 34.61 14.07 17.75
N ARG A 7 33.31 14.14 17.41
CA ARG A 7 32.46 15.32 17.66
C ARG A 7 31.05 14.90 18.07
N GLY A 8 30.81 14.94 19.37
CA GLY A 8 29.50 14.66 19.96
C GLY A 8 28.39 15.61 19.47
N GLY A 9 27.26 15.04 19.10
CA GLY A 9 26.00 15.75 18.90
C GLY A 9 25.21 15.83 20.21
N SER A 10 25.24 16.97 20.87
CA SER A 10 24.29 17.30 21.95
C SER A 10 23.27 18.29 21.42
N PHE A 11 21.97 17.98 21.56
CA PHE A 11 20.96 19.03 21.66
C PHE A 11 19.92 18.67 22.72
N VAL A 12 19.74 19.57 23.66
CA VAL A 12 19.03 19.35 24.92
C VAL A 12 17.56 19.71 24.76
N ALA A 13 16.67 18.83 25.23
CA ALA A 13 15.26 19.17 25.42
C ALA A 13 15.09 20.09 26.63
N VAL A 14 14.55 21.31 26.43
CA VAL A 14 14.20 22.23 27.53
C VAL A 14 12.77 22.73 27.35
N ARG A 15 11.97 22.66 28.42
CA ARG A 15 10.59 23.18 28.47
C ARG A 15 10.43 24.13 29.66
N ARG A 16 9.92 25.34 29.38
CA ARG A 16 9.33 26.35 30.29
C ARG A 16 10.24 27.05 31.32
N ILE A 17 10.08 28.37 31.45
CA ILE A 17 9.28 29.07 32.48
C ILE A 17 9.02 30.52 32.02
N SER A 18 7.98 31.18 32.55
CA SER A 18 7.46 32.50 32.10
C SER A 18 7.83 33.68 33.02
N GLN A 19 8.22 34.82 32.42
CA GLN A 19 8.08 36.24 32.86
C GLN A 19 8.77 37.18 31.82
N GLY A 20 8.46 38.47 31.68
CA GLY A 20 7.34 39.27 32.20
C GLY A 20 7.55 40.80 32.06
N LEU A 21 6.62 41.51 31.38
CA LEU A 21 6.62 42.99 31.10
C LEU A 21 7.77 43.51 30.18
N ASP A 22 7.66 44.60 29.40
CA ASP A 22 6.59 45.59 29.19
C ASP A 22 6.63 46.27 27.78
N ARG A 23 5.51 46.90 27.38
CA ARG A 23 5.34 48.00 26.37
C ARG A 23 5.84 47.90 24.90
N GLY A 24 4.91 48.13 23.95
CA GLY A 24 5.22 48.72 22.62
C GLY A 24 4.18 48.45 21.51
N ASN A 25 3.37 49.45 21.13
CA ASN A 25 2.40 49.35 20.01
C ASN A 25 3.09 49.30 18.63
N THR A 26 2.75 48.29 17.79
CA THR A 26 2.33 48.54 16.39
C THR A 26 1.52 47.38 15.82
N CYS A 27 0.36 47.66 15.21
CA CYS A 27 -0.42 46.65 14.51
C CYS A 27 0.06 46.51 13.05
N HIS A 28 0.84 45.47 12.76
CA HIS A 28 1.00 44.96 11.40
C HIS A 28 0.86 43.43 11.42
N SER A 29 -0.19 42.92 10.76
CA SER A 29 -0.39 41.48 10.59
C SER A 29 0.67 40.94 9.63
N THR A 30 1.75 40.38 10.19
CA THR A 30 2.80 39.69 9.45
C THR A 30 2.52 38.20 9.42
N SER A 31 2.73 37.58 8.25
CA SER A 31 2.49 36.16 8.01
C SER A 31 3.16 35.29 9.07
N ALA A 32 2.39 34.43 9.72
CA ALA A 32 2.94 33.35 10.53
C ALA A 32 3.57 32.30 9.59
N GLU A 33 4.90 32.28 9.53
CA GLU A 33 5.64 31.19 8.90
C GLU A 33 5.39 29.89 9.68
N VAL A 34 4.45 29.09 9.20
CA VAL A 34 4.33 27.70 9.62
C VAL A 34 5.55 26.97 9.08
N VAL A 35 6.38 26.42 9.99
CA VAL A 35 7.48 25.52 9.64
C VAL A 35 6.87 24.21 9.12
N ALA A 36 6.51 24.22 7.83
CA ALA A 36 6.01 23.07 7.11
C ALA A 36 7.16 22.09 6.89
N GLY A 37 7.16 20.99 7.65
CA GLY A 37 8.05 19.86 7.42
C GLY A 37 7.78 19.23 6.04
N SER A 38 8.54 19.67 5.05
CA SER A 38 8.79 19.04 3.74
C SER A 38 7.65 18.17 3.16
N ALA A 39 6.55 18.81 2.76
CA ALA A 39 5.50 18.21 1.92
C ALA A 39 5.97 18.03 0.45
N ALA A 40 7.09 17.32 0.26
CA ALA A 40 7.89 17.30 -0.97
C ALA A 40 7.81 15.98 -1.77
N TRP A 41 6.67 15.26 -1.72
CA TRP A 41 6.55 13.92 -2.32
C TRP A 41 5.31 13.66 -3.21
N LEU A 42 4.54 14.70 -3.60
CA LEU A 42 3.37 14.56 -4.49
C LEU A 42 3.32 15.58 -5.63
N GLY A 43 4.49 16.00 -6.16
CA GLY A 43 4.59 16.97 -7.26
C GLY A 43 4.74 16.38 -8.67
N ARG A 44 5.22 15.13 -8.82
CA ARG A 44 5.35 14.40 -10.09
C ARG A 44 5.12 12.90 -9.84
N GLY A 45 4.68 12.17 -10.87
CA GLY A 45 4.09 10.83 -10.74
C GLY A 45 4.92 9.81 -9.95
N LEU A 46 4.22 8.97 -9.19
CA LEU A 46 4.76 7.90 -8.37
C LEU A 46 5.32 6.76 -9.25
N SER A 47 6.54 6.96 -9.75
CA SER A 47 7.34 5.85 -10.23
C SER A 47 7.81 5.01 -9.04
N CYS A 48 7.23 3.82 -8.84
CA CYS A 48 7.79 2.80 -7.96
C CYS A 48 9.28 2.66 -8.34
N VAL A 49 10.19 2.62 -7.36
CA VAL A 49 11.66 2.43 -7.58
C VAL A 49 12.00 0.99 -8.02
N CYS A 50 11.06 0.40 -8.73
CA CYS A 50 10.80 -0.96 -9.17
C CYS A 50 10.70 -0.99 -10.71
N ALA A 51 10.37 0.17 -11.32
CA ALA A 51 10.22 0.37 -12.75
C ALA A 51 11.57 0.49 -13.50
N GLN A 52 12.51 -0.44 -13.28
CA GLN A 52 13.67 -0.59 -14.15
C GLN A 52 13.29 -1.42 -15.39
N ARG A 53 12.73 -0.72 -16.39
CA ARG A 53 12.38 -1.28 -17.70
C ARG A 53 13.65 -1.70 -18.46
N ARG A 54 14.00 -2.99 -18.40
CA ARG A 54 14.95 -3.58 -19.36
C ARG A 54 14.25 -3.73 -20.72
N GLU A 55 14.72 -2.98 -21.70
CA GLU A 55 14.43 -3.25 -23.12
C GLU A 55 15.39 -4.33 -23.63
N SER A 56 14.84 -5.39 -24.21
CA SER A 56 15.55 -6.49 -24.85
C SER A 56 14.59 -7.15 -25.86
N ASP A 57 15.00 -7.25 -27.12
CA ASP A 57 14.13 -7.41 -28.30
C ASP A 57 13.71 -8.84 -28.64
N ALA A 58 13.41 -9.65 -27.62
CA ALA A 58 12.77 -10.96 -27.79
C ALA A 58 11.93 -11.29 -26.56
N ARG A 59 10.81 -10.59 -26.38
CA ARG A 59 9.86 -10.91 -25.30
C ARG A 59 9.10 -12.18 -25.67
N PRO A 60 9.03 -13.20 -24.79
CA PRO A 60 8.08 -14.29 -24.96
C PRO A 60 6.67 -13.71 -25.00
N SER A 61 5.95 -13.96 -26.10
CA SER A 61 4.51 -13.77 -26.15
C SER A 61 3.87 -15.07 -25.68
N PHE A 62 3.08 -15.01 -24.61
CA PHE A 62 2.26 -16.15 -24.20
C PHE A 62 0.87 -15.94 -24.81
N ASP A 63 0.42 -16.89 -25.63
CA ASP A 63 -0.94 -16.88 -26.14
C ASP A 63 -1.92 -17.27 -25.03
N LEU A 64 -3.04 -16.56 -25.00
CA LEU A 64 -4.09 -16.71 -24.00
C LEU A 64 -5.19 -17.64 -24.53
N THR A 65 -5.80 -18.41 -23.64
CA THR A 65 -7.08 -19.05 -23.97
C THR A 65 -8.21 -18.01 -23.96
N PRO A 66 -9.34 -18.23 -24.66
CA PRO A 66 -10.46 -17.29 -24.64
C PRO A 66 -10.98 -16.97 -23.22
N VAL A 67 -10.90 -17.93 -22.30
CA VAL A 67 -11.25 -17.73 -20.88
C VAL A 67 -10.25 -16.78 -20.20
N GLN A 68 -8.96 -16.93 -20.45
CA GLN A 68 -7.94 -16.03 -19.91
C GLN A 68 -8.07 -14.61 -20.46
N GLU A 69 -8.41 -14.46 -21.74
CA GLU A 69 -8.69 -13.15 -22.34
C GLU A 69 -9.91 -12.49 -21.68
N GLU A 70 -11.02 -13.21 -21.52
CA GLU A 70 -12.22 -12.68 -20.86
C GLU A 70 -11.95 -12.27 -19.40
N CYS A 71 -11.30 -13.13 -18.62
CA CYS A 71 -10.96 -12.86 -17.23
C CYS A 71 -9.97 -11.68 -17.08
N LEU A 72 -8.99 -11.56 -17.97
CA LEU A 72 -8.08 -10.41 -18.00
C LEU A 72 -8.82 -9.11 -18.34
N LEU A 73 -9.68 -9.10 -19.37
CA LEU A 73 -10.49 -7.94 -19.74
C LEU A 73 -11.40 -7.51 -18.58
N ARG A 74 -12.00 -8.47 -17.87
CA ARG A 74 -12.82 -8.18 -16.68
C ARG A 74 -12.00 -7.53 -15.56
N LEU A 75 -10.79 -8.02 -15.30
CA LEU A 75 -9.88 -7.43 -14.31
C LEU A 75 -9.37 -6.04 -14.74
N GLN A 76 -9.02 -5.86 -16.02
CA GLN A 76 -8.65 -4.55 -16.59
C GLN A 76 -9.79 -3.54 -16.42
N SER A 77 -11.04 -3.95 -16.68
CA SER A 77 -12.20 -3.07 -16.50
C SER A 77 -12.44 -2.62 -15.04
N ARG A 78 -11.85 -3.30 -14.04
CA ARG A 78 -11.81 -2.85 -12.63
C ARG A 78 -10.60 -1.93 -12.35
N ILE A 79 -9.44 -2.24 -12.93
CA ILE A 79 -8.20 -1.45 -12.80
C ILE A 79 -8.38 -0.04 -13.40
N ASP A 80 -9.05 0.07 -14.54
CA ASP A 80 -9.26 1.32 -15.27
C ASP A 80 -10.26 2.28 -14.58
N VAL A 81 -10.90 1.88 -13.48
CA VAL A 81 -11.84 2.74 -12.72
C VAL A 81 -11.07 3.63 -11.75
N PRO A 82 -11.02 4.97 -11.96
CA PRO A 82 -10.47 5.89 -10.97
C PRO A 82 -11.38 5.96 -9.74
N TYR A 83 -10.81 6.17 -8.56
CA TYR A 83 -11.62 6.55 -7.40
C TYR A 83 -12.18 7.96 -7.60
N GLU A 84 -13.50 8.09 -7.53
CA GLU A 84 -14.23 9.36 -7.63
C GLU A 84 -15.07 9.60 -6.38
N SER A 85 -14.82 10.71 -5.68
CA SER A 85 -15.48 11.04 -4.41
C SER A 85 -16.96 11.42 -4.52
N LEU A 86 -17.47 11.64 -5.74
CA LEU A 86 -18.87 11.97 -6.02
C LEU A 86 -19.72 10.76 -6.44
N VAL A 87 -19.10 9.62 -6.75
CA VAL A 87 -19.79 8.39 -7.15
C VAL A 87 -20.33 7.68 -5.88
N PRO A 88 -21.65 7.48 -5.74
CA PRO A 88 -22.25 6.90 -4.53
C PRO A 88 -21.68 5.53 -4.15
N GLU A 89 -21.40 4.68 -5.14
CA GLU A 89 -20.86 3.33 -4.99
C GLU A 89 -19.44 3.37 -4.39
N HIS A 90 -18.60 4.31 -4.83
CA HIS A 90 -17.26 4.52 -4.28
C HIS A 90 -17.31 5.03 -2.84
N GLN A 91 -18.22 5.97 -2.55
CA GLN A 91 -18.45 6.42 -1.17
C GLN A 91 -18.90 5.29 -0.27
N GLU A 92 -19.78 4.40 -0.75
CA GLU A 92 -20.32 3.31 0.05
C GLU A 92 -19.30 2.20 0.29
N ALA A 93 -18.46 1.87 -0.70
CA ALA A 93 -17.31 1.02 -0.49
C ALA A 93 -16.35 1.59 0.57
N LEU A 94 -16.14 2.92 0.59
CA LEU A 94 -15.29 3.58 1.58
C LEU A 94 -15.92 3.56 2.99
N ARG A 95 -17.24 3.77 3.13
CA ARG A 95 -17.96 3.58 4.42
C ARG A 95 -17.89 2.14 4.89
N ALA A 96 -18.10 1.18 3.99
CA ALA A 96 -18.03 -0.24 4.30
C ALA A 96 -16.63 -0.67 4.76
N LEU A 97 -15.58 -0.08 4.18
CA LEU A 97 -14.19 -0.30 4.63
C LEU A 97 -13.97 0.26 6.05
N TRP A 98 -14.45 1.48 6.35
CA TRP A 98 -14.37 2.03 7.70
C TRP A 98 -15.07 1.13 8.71
N ASN A 99 -16.32 0.74 8.44
CA ASN A 99 -17.13 -0.09 9.34
C ASN A 99 -16.51 -1.48 9.58
N ALA A 100 -15.76 -2.03 8.62
CA ALA A 100 -15.02 -3.29 8.79
C ALA A 100 -13.71 -3.11 9.57
N ALA A 101 -13.09 -1.92 9.52
CA ALA A 101 -11.87 -1.57 10.24
C ALA A 101 -12.13 -1.15 11.70
N PHE A 102 -13.18 -0.38 11.94
CA PHE A 102 -13.55 0.18 13.24
C PHE A 102 -15.04 -0.05 13.53
N PRO A 103 -15.48 -1.30 13.77
CA PRO A 103 -16.90 -1.65 13.91
C PRO A 103 -17.59 -1.00 15.13
N GLU A 104 -16.83 -0.48 16.09
CA GLU A 104 -17.32 0.21 17.28
C GLU A 104 -17.34 1.74 17.13
N GLU A 105 -16.91 2.29 15.98
CA GLU A 105 -16.69 3.72 15.79
C GLU A 105 -17.45 4.27 14.58
N GLU A 106 -18.36 5.22 14.82
CA GLU A 106 -19.12 5.88 13.75
C GLU A 106 -18.21 6.80 12.89
N LEU A 107 -18.26 6.63 11.57
CA LEU A 107 -17.59 7.53 10.63
C LEU A 107 -18.33 8.86 10.54
N ARG A 108 -17.72 9.94 11.05
CA ARG A 108 -18.35 11.27 11.09
C ARG A 108 -18.46 11.95 9.71
N GLY A 109 -17.73 11.45 8.72
CA GLY A 109 -17.78 11.93 7.34
C GLY A 109 -16.65 11.35 6.50
N LEU A 110 -16.85 11.34 5.17
CA LEU A 110 -15.85 10.85 4.22
C LEU A 110 -14.57 11.70 4.20
N ILE A 111 -14.65 12.94 4.69
CA ILE A 111 -13.48 13.79 4.96
C ILE A 111 -13.44 14.05 6.47
N SER A 112 -12.56 13.34 7.18
CA SER A 112 -12.46 13.32 8.65
C SER A 112 -11.03 12.98 9.09
N GLU A 113 -10.55 13.54 10.20
CA GLU A 113 -9.23 13.20 10.76
C GLU A 113 -9.13 11.72 11.17
N GLN A 114 -10.27 11.07 11.43
CA GLN A 114 -10.41 9.63 11.70
C GLN A 114 -9.63 8.75 10.70
N TRP A 115 -9.58 9.14 9.42
CA TRP A 115 -8.87 8.37 8.39
C TRP A 115 -7.36 8.20 8.67
N LYS A 116 -6.73 9.12 9.41
CA LYS A 116 -5.32 8.96 9.80
C LYS A 116 -5.09 7.77 10.73
N GLU A 117 -6.10 7.37 11.50
CA GLU A 117 -6.04 6.21 12.39
C GLU A 117 -6.00 4.88 11.61
N MET A 118 -6.57 4.86 10.40
CA MET A 118 -6.42 3.77 9.44
C MET A 118 -5.11 3.83 8.63
N GLY A 119 -4.29 4.87 8.81
CA GLY A 119 -3.07 5.10 8.06
C GLY A 119 -3.30 5.61 6.63
N TRP A 120 -4.33 6.43 6.39
CA TRP A 120 -4.40 7.31 5.20
C TRP A 120 -3.47 8.53 5.39
N GLN A 121 -2.97 9.16 4.32
CA GLN A 121 -2.01 10.27 4.43
C GLN A 121 -2.64 11.53 5.05
N GLY A 122 -3.93 11.71 4.83
CA GLY A 122 -4.67 12.89 5.29
C GLY A 122 -6.08 12.54 5.74
N LYS A 123 -6.87 13.58 5.97
CA LYS A 123 -8.29 13.47 6.31
C LYS A 123 -9.20 13.06 5.14
N ASP A 124 -8.65 12.90 3.94
CA ASP A 124 -9.38 12.66 2.70
C ASP A 124 -8.70 11.52 1.90
N PRO A 125 -9.20 10.27 2.03
CA PRO A 125 -8.67 9.11 1.34
C PRO A 125 -8.65 9.24 -0.19
N SER A 126 -9.48 10.11 -0.78
CA SER A 126 -9.52 10.30 -2.24
C SER A 126 -8.18 10.75 -2.83
N THR A 127 -7.33 11.38 -2.02
CA THR A 127 -6.00 11.84 -2.43
C THR A 127 -4.98 10.70 -2.56
N ASP A 128 -5.16 9.60 -1.82
CA ASP A 128 -4.26 8.44 -1.79
C ASP A 128 -4.51 7.46 -2.96
N PHE A 129 -5.77 7.32 -3.41
CA PHE A 129 -6.16 6.36 -4.46
C PHE A 129 -5.59 6.62 -5.87
N ARG A 130 -4.90 7.75 -6.08
CA ARG A 130 -4.39 8.17 -7.42
C ARG A 130 -3.51 7.14 -8.13
N GLY A 131 -2.79 6.30 -7.39
CA GLY A 131 -1.92 5.26 -7.95
C GLY A 131 -2.55 3.87 -8.03
N GLY A 132 -3.63 3.61 -7.28
CA GLY A 132 -4.25 2.28 -7.15
C GLY A 132 -5.68 2.16 -7.68
N GLY A 133 -6.29 3.28 -8.12
CA GLY A 133 -7.67 3.31 -8.60
C GLY A 133 -8.70 2.90 -7.55
N PHE A 134 -9.94 2.71 -7.98
CA PHE A 134 -11.01 2.19 -7.13
C PHE A 134 -10.74 0.74 -6.71
N ILE A 135 -10.10 -0.08 -7.56
CA ILE A 135 -9.75 -1.47 -7.24
C ILE A 135 -8.90 -1.61 -5.96
N SER A 136 -8.07 -0.63 -5.61
CA SER A 136 -7.31 -0.66 -4.34
C SER A 136 -8.21 -0.52 -3.09
N LEU A 137 -9.35 0.16 -3.19
CA LEU A 137 -10.39 0.18 -2.16
C LEU A 137 -11.16 -1.16 -2.13
N GLU A 138 -11.48 -1.72 -3.30
CA GLU A 138 -12.10 -3.06 -3.39
C GLU A 138 -11.20 -4.13 -2.73
N ASN A 139 -9.89 -4.10 -2.98
CA ASN A 139 -8.92 -5.02 -2.40
C ASN A 139 -8.87 -4.92 -0.86
N LEU A 140 -8.80 -3.70 -0.31
CA LEU A 140 -8.84 -3.46 1.14
C LEU A 140 -10.14 -4.01 1.76
N LEU A 141 -11.28 -3.76 1.11
CA LEU A 141 -12.59 -4.22 1.58
C LEU A 141 -12.76 -5.74 1.44
N PHE A 142 -12.23 -6.34 0.39
CA PHE A 142 -12.18 -7.79 0.21
C PHE A 142 -11.34 -8.44 1.32
N PHE A 143 -10.18 -7.87 1.65
CA PHE A 143 -9.32 -8.38 2.72
C PHE A 143 -10.05 -8.32 4.08
N ALA A 144 -10.65 -7.18 4.41
CA ALA A 144 -11.41 -7.00 5.64
C ALA A 144 -12.59 -7.98 5.79
N ARG A 145 -13.23 -8.35 4.67
CA ARG A 145 -14.38 -9.28 4.67
C ARG A 145 -13.98 -10.77 4.67
N ASN A 146 -12.89 -11.13 3.99
CA ASN A 146 -12.52 -12.54 3.78
C ASN A 146 -11.54 -13.07 4.83
N PHE A 147 -10.68 -12.20 5.39
CA PHE A 147 -9.69 -12.54 6.40
C PHE A 147 -9.71 -11.50 7.54
N PRO A 148 -10.85 -11.31 8.23
CA PRO A 148 -11.05 -10.21 9.17
C PRO A 148 -10.03 -10.22 10.31
N LYS A 149 -9.62 -11.39 10.80
CA LYS A 149 -8.52 -11.49 11.78
C LYS A 149 -7.21 -10.93 11.24
N SER A 150 -6.69 -11.45 10.13
CA SER A 150 -5.44 -10.94 9.53
C SER A 150 -5.50 -9.46 9.18
N PHE A 151 -6.65 -8.95 8.74
CA PHE A 151 -6.85 -7.53 8.49
C PHE A 151 -6.73 -6.70 9.78
N GLN A 152 -7.39 -7.13 10.87
CA GLN A 152 -7.31 -6.45 12.17
C GLN A 152 -5.93 -6.56 12.82
N ASP A 153 -5.25 -7.71 12.71
CA ASP A 153 -3.89 -7.91 13.23
C ASP A 153 -2.89 -6.95 12.55
N LEU A 154 -3.04 -6.73 11.23
CA LEU A 154 -2.23 -5.78 10.45
C LEU A 154 -2.59 -4.31 10.67
N LEU A 155 -3.87 -3.99 10.84
CA LEU A 155 -4.37 -2.64 11.13
C LEU A 155 -3.88 -2.19 12.52
N ARG A 156 -4.06 -3.04 13.53
CA ARG A 156 -3.71 -2.78 14.93
C ARG A 156 -2.24 -3.07 15.28
N LYS A 157 -1.45 -3.59 14.33
CA LYS A 157 0.00 -3.92 14.49
C LYS A 157 0.25 -4.94 15.62
N GLN A 158 -0.60 -5.95 15.77
CA GLN A 158 -0.58 -6.84 16.94
C GLN A 158 0.60 -7.81 16.97
N GLU A 159 1.15 -8.16 15.81
CA GLU A 159 2.22 -9.17 15.68
C GLU A 159 3.62 -8.53 15.68
N GLY A 160 4.56 -9.12 16.42
CA GLY A 160 6.00 -8.86 16.30
C GLY A 160 6.54 -7.65 17.07
N ASP A 161 7.87 -7.58 17.18
CA ASP A 161 8.58 -6.39 17.65
C ASP A 161 8.70 -5.38 16.51
N ARG A 162 8.37 -4.12 16.77
CA ARG A 162 8.09 -3.10 15.75
C ARG A 162 8.80 -1.78 16.04
N SER A 163 9.06 -1.04 14.97
CA SER A 163 9.69 0.26 15.06
C SER A 163 8.70 1.30 15.63
N VAL A 164 9.19 2.42 16.14
CA VAL A 164 8.31 3.56 16.52
C VAL A 164 7.66 4.20 15.28
N TRP A 165 8.28 4.04 14.11
CA TRP A 165 7.86 4.63 12.84
C TRP A 165 7.42 3.53 11.88
N GLU A 166 6.26 2.93 12.14
CA GLU A 166 5.69 1.86 11.30
C GLU A 166 5.18 2.37 9.94
N TYR A 167 4.89 1.45 9.03
CA TYR A 167 4.23 1.78 7.77
C TYR A 167 2.75 2.17 7.98
N PRO A 168 2.26 3.21 7.28
CA PRO A 168 0.84 3.57 7.26
C PRO A 168 0.01 2.46 6.59
N PHE A 169 -0.95 1.87 7.31
CA PHE A 169 -1.67 0.67 6.88
C PHE A 169 -2.40 0.82 5.53
N ALA A 170 -3.33 1.78 5.41
CA ALA A 170 -4.10 1.95 4.18
C ALA A 170 -3.23 2.32 2.98
N VAL A 171 -2.27 3.24 3.16
CA VAL A 171 -1.30 3.64 2.12
C VAL A 171 -0.44 2.45 1.65
N ALA A 172 -0.01 1.58 2.56
CA ALA A 172 0.71 0.36 2.20
C ALA A 172 -0.17 -0.59 1.38
N GLY A 173 -1.45 -0.71 1.74
CA GLY A 173 -2.46 -1.42 0.96
C GLY A 173 -2.55 -0.91 -0.49
N VAL A 174 -2.69 0.40 -0.70
CA VAL A 174 -2.74 1.00 -2.05
C VAL A 174 -1.45 0.73 -2.84
N ASN A 175 -0.29 0.80 -2.17
CA ASN A 175 1.01 0.49 -2.79
C ASN A 175 1.15 -1.00 -3.18
N ILE A 176 0.53 -1.92 -2.44
CA ILE A 176 0.48 -3.35 -2.79
C ILE A 176 -0.35 -3.57 -4.06
N THR A 177 -1.54 -2.96 -4.19
CA THR A 177 -2.34 -3.03 -5.42
C THR A 177 -1.55 -2.54 -6.63
N PHE A 178 -0.90 -1.37 -6.53
CA PHE A 178 -0.07 -0.82 -7.60
C PHE A 178 1.12 -1.72 -7.96
N MET A 179 1.82 -2.25 -6.95
CA MET A 179 2.91 -3.19 -7.15
C MET A 179 2.44 -4.46 -7.90
N LEU A 180 1.27 -5.00 -7.56
CA LEU A 180 0.72 -6.19 -8.20
C LEU A 180 0.35 -5.94 -9.67
N ILE A 181 -0.32 -4.82 -9.98
CA ILE A 181 -0.62 -4.42 -11.36
C ILE A 181 0.66 -4.36 -12.21
N GLN A 182 1.72 -3.72 -11.69
CA GLN A 182 3.01 -3.61 -12.36
C GLN A 182 3.82 -4.92 -12.43
N MET A 183 3.69 -5.80 -11.44
CA MET A 183 4.41 -7.07 -11.37
C MET A 183 3.82 -8.11 -12.32
N LEU A 184 2.49 -8.17 -12.36
CA LEU A 184 1.70 -9.09 -13.17
C LEU A 184 1.49 -8.58 -14.62
N ASP A 185 1.85 -7.32 -14.88
CA ASP A 185 1.80 -6.67 -16.21
C ASP A 185 0.35 -6.55 -16.75
N LEU A 186 -0.61 -6.27 -15.86
CA LEU A 186 -2.05 -6.38 -16.13
C LEU A 186 -2.60 -5.33 -17.12
N GLU A 187 -1.88 -4.24 -17.37
CA GLU A 187 -2.24 -3.24 -18.38
C GLU A 187 -1.84 -3.69 -19.82
N ALA A 188 -1.15 -4.82 -19.97
CA ALA A 188 -0.76 -5.36 -21.28
C ALA A 188 -1.88 -6.23 -21.88
N VAL A 189 -2.09 -6.11 -23.20
CA VAL A 189 -3.07 -6.94 -23.96
C VAL A 189 -2.76 -8.44 -23.88
N LYS A 190 -1.47 -8.80 -23.75
CA LYS A 190 -0.99 -10.16 -23.46
C LYS A 190 0.12 -10.07 -22.42
N PRO A 191 0.26 -11.06 -21.51
CA PRO A 191 1.32 -11.08 -20.52
C PRO A 191 2.69 -11.10 -21.21
N ARG A 192 3.63 -10.28 -20.71
CA ARG A 192 5.01 -10.19 -21.25
C ARG A 192 6.05 -10.81 -20.32
N THR A 193 5.58 -11.45 -19.24
CA THR A 193 6.38 -12.13 -18.22
C THR A 193 5.76 -13.48 -17.88
N LEU A 194 6.60 -14.45 -17.48
CA LEU A 194 6.11 -15.76 -17.03
C LEU A 194 5.24 -15.65 -15.77
N VAL A 195 5.54 -14.68 -14.88
CA VAL A 195 4.75 -14.41 -13.66
C VAL A 195 3.32 -13.99 -14.02
N GLY A 196 3.15 -13.04 -14.95
CA GLY A 196 1.83 -12.62 -15.44
C GLY A 196 1.10 -13.76 -16.14
N ALA A 197 1.78 -14.50 -17.02
CA ALA A 197 1.20 -15.65 -17.72
C ALA A 197 0.75 -16.78 -16.78
N THR A 198 1.48 -17.01 -15.68
CA THR A 198 1.08 -17.98 -14.65
C THR A 198 -0.08 -17.47 -13.80
N PHE A 199 -0.09 -16.19 -13.40
CA PHE A 199 -1.23 -15.59 -12.70
C PHE A 199 -2.54 -15.68 -13.48
N LEU A 200 -2.49 -15.52 -14.81
CA LEU A 200 -3.68 -15.66 -15.66
C LEU A 200 -4.27 -17.08 -15.68
N LYS A 201 -3.52 -18.12 -15.28
CA LYS A 201 -4.09 -19.46 -15.04
C LYS A 201 -4.98 -19.44 -13.81
N PHE A 202 -4.48 -18.92 -12.69
CA PHE A 202 -5.26 -18.79 -11.45
C PHE A 202 -6.47 -17.86 -11.62
N LEU A 203 -6.35 -16.77 -12.39
CA LEU A 203 -7.46 -15.86 -12.68
C LEU A 203 -8.58 -16.51 -13.52
N ALA A 204 -8.22 -17.42 -14.43
CA ALA A 204 -9.20 -18.18 -15.22
C ALA A 204 -9.96 -19.23 -14.40
N GLU A 205 -9.40 -19.67 -13.27
CA GLU A 205 -10.04 -20.62 -12.34
C GLU A 205 -10.78 -19.92 -11.18
N ASN A 206 -10.38 -18.70 -10.82
CA ASN A 206 -10.92 -17.94 -9.72
C ASN A 206 -10.99 -16.45 -10.05
N GLU A 207 -12.21 -15.92 -10.23
CA GLU A 207 -12.44 -14.50 -10.54
C GLU A 207 -11.94 -13.54 -9.44
N SER A 208 -11.83 -14.02 -8.19
CA SER A 208 -11.26 -13.28 -7.05
C SER A 208 -9.75 -13.48 -6.88
N ALA A 209 -9.04 -14.08 -7.86
CA ALA A 209 -7.61 -14.35 -7.76
C ALA A 209 -6.77 -13.09 -7.49
N PHE A 210 -7.14 -11.95 -8.05
CA PHE A 210 -6.44 -10.68 -7.82
C PHE A 210 -6.63 -10.17 -6.37
N ASP A 211 -7.85 -10.22 -5.86
CA ASP A 211 -8.16 -9.80 -4.50
C ASP A 211 -7.61 -10.79 -3.44
N LEU A 212 -7.50 -12.07 -3.79
CA LEU A 212 -6.85 -13.09 -2.97
C LEU A 212 -5.33 -12.90 -2.94
N ILE A 213 -4.65 -12.75 -4.09
CA ILE A 213 -3.21 -12.52 -4.11
C ILE A 213 -2.84 -11.21 -3.42
N TYR A 214 -3.69 -10.19 -3.46
CA TYR A 214 -3.56 -8.99 -2.64
C TYR A 214 -3.48 -9.30 -1.14
N CYS A 215 -4.39 -10.11 -0.59
CA CYS A 215 -4.40 -10.48 0.82
C CYS A 215 -3.10 -11.22 1.21
N ILE A 216 -2.69 -12.19 0.39
CA ILE A 216 -1.44 -12.94 0.55
C ILE A 216 -0.23 -11.99 0.57
N THR A 217 -0.19 -11.06 -0.39
CA THR A 217 0.89 -10.08 -0.54
C THR A 217 0.98 -9.14 0.65
N PHE A 218 -0.15 -8.76 1.26
CA PHE A 218 -0.15 -7.88 2.43
C PHE A 218 0.42 -8.59 3.67
N LYS A 219 -0.01 -9.82 3.99
CA LYS A 219 0.63 -10.58 5.09
C LYS A 219 2.09 -10.91 4.81
N LEU A 220 2.46 -11.20 3.55
CA LEU A 220 3.87 -11.35 3.17
C LEU A 220 4.67 -10.05 3.39
N MET A 221 4.11 -8.89 3.05
CA MET A 221 4.78 -7.59 3.22
C MET A 221 5.06 -7.30 4.70
N ASP A 222 4.10 -7.53 5.58
CA ASP A 222 4.30 -7.39 7.03
C ASP A 222 5.26 -8.43 7.60
N HIS A 223 5.23 -9.67 7.11
CA HIS A 223 6.23 -10.68 7.47
C HIS A 223 7.65 -10.26 7.08
N GLN A 224 7.83 -9.69 5.88
CA GLN A 224 9.10 -9.11 5.44
C GLN A 224 9.49 -7.91 6.31
N TRP A 225 8.54 -7.03 6.66
CA TRP A 225 8.76 -5.88 7.55
C TRP A 225 9.34 -6.29 8.91
N LEU A 226 8.69 -7.25 9.56
CA LEU A 226 9.11 -7.80 10.87
C LEU A 226 10.45 -8.53 10.77
N SER A 227 10.63 -9.37 9.76
CA SER A 227 11.88 -10.12 9.52
C SER A 227 13.09 -9.19 9.31
N MET A 228 12.87 -8.08 8.60
CA MET A 228 13.89 -7.05 8.35
C MET A 228 14.08 -6.07 9.51
N ARG A 229 13.22 -6.10 10.56
CA ARG A 229 13.11 -5.06 11.60
C ARG A 229 13.00 -3.65 11.01
N ALA A 230 12.18 -3.55 9.97
CA ALA A 230 12.07 -2.36 9.13
C ALA A 230 11.48 -1.16 9.88
N SER A 231 11.85 0.03 9.43
CA SER A 231 11.25 1.31 9.79
C SER A 231 10.57 1.94 8.58
N TYR A 232 9.83 3.03 8.77
CA TYR A 232 9.24 3.85 7.71
C TYR A 232 10.21 4.15 6.55
N MET A 233 11.49 4.36 6.85
CA MET A 233 12.52 4.64 5.86
C MET A 233 12.83 3.45 4.93
N ASP A 234 12.55 2.23 5.38
CA ASP A 234 12.84 0.97 4.69
C ASP A 234 11.69 0.48 3.80
N PHE A 235 10.55 1.19 3.76
CA PHE A 235 9.33 0.78 3.05
C PHE A 235 9.59 0.34 1.60
N ASN A 236 10.37 1.10 0.84
CA ASN A 236 10.73 0.76 -0.54
C ASN A 236 11.63 -0.50 -0.64
N THR A 237 12.39 -0.82 0.40
CA THR A 237 13.22 -2.03 0.48
C THR A 237 12.33 -3.25 0.79
N VAL A 238 11.41 -3.12 1.74
CA VAL A 238 10.43 -4.17 2.10
C VAL A 238 9.53 -4.50 0.90
N MET A 239 8.97 -3.50 0.21
CA MET A 239 8.15 -3.72 -1.00
C MET A 239 8.91 -4.46 -2.10
N LYS A 240 10.21 -4.16 -2.30
CA LYS A 240 11.06 -4.91 -3.25
C LYS A 240 11.34 -6.34 -2.81
N SER A 241 11.48 -6.59 -1.51
CA SER A 241 11.64 -7.95 -0.98
C SER A 241 10.36 -8.78 -1.18
N THR A 242 9.22 -8.20 -0.80
CA THR A 242 7.86 -8.74 -0.97
C THR A 242 7.62 -9.14 -2.43
N ARG A 243 7.87 -8.23 -3.38
CA ARG A 243 7.75 -8.51 -4.82
C ARG A 243 8.56 -9.72 -5.25
N ARG A 244 9.85 -9.77 -4.91
CA ARG A 244 10.76 -10.86 -5.32
C ARG A 244 10.35 -12.20 -4.73
N GLN A 245 9.88 -12.21 -3.48
CA GLN A 245 9.41 -13.43 -2.83
C GLN A 245 8.10 -13.93 -3.48
N LEU A 246 7.18 -13.03 -3.81
CA LEU A 246 5.94 -13.38 -4.51
C LEU A 246 6.20 -13.85 -5.97
N GLU A 247 7.08 -13.18 -6.71
CA GLU A 247 7.53 -13.61 -8.04
C GLU A 247 8.15 -15.03 -8.00
N LYS A 248 8.85 -15.38 -6.91
CA LYS A 248 9.40 -16.72 -6.70
C LYS A 248 8.30 -17.75 -6.38
N GLU A 249 7.36 -17.44 -5.50
CA GLU A 249 6.28 -18.36 -5.13
C GLU A 249 5.34 -18.65 -6.30
N LEU A 250 4.97 -17.63 -7.10
CA LEU A 250 4.15 -17.79 -8.31
C LEU A 250 4.80 -18.64 -9.42
N LEU A 251 6.11 -18.86 -9.37
CA LEU A 251 6.87 -19.65 -10.35
C LEU A 251 7.33 -21.00 -9.81
N PHE A 252 6.87 -21.40 -8.62
CA PHE A 252 7.21 -22.67 -8.02
C PHE A 252 6.36 -23.81 -8.61
N GLU A 253 7.00 -24.92 -9.00
CA GLU A 253 6.38 -25.94 -9.88
C GLU A 253 5.16 -26.66 -9.26
N ASP A 254 5.13 -26.78 -7.93
CA ASP A 254 4.06 -27.48 -7.20
C ASP A 254 2.80 -26.60 -6.94
N ILE A 255 2.79 -25.33 -7.37
CA ILE A 255 1.69 -24.41 -7.10
C ILE A 255 0.60 -24.56 -8.17
N THR A 256 -0.48 -25.25 -7.79
CA THR A 256 -1.66 -25.43 -8.67
C THR A 256 -2.72 -24.37 -8.43
N ARG A 257 -2.76 -23.78 -7.24
CA ARG A 257 -3.70 -22.73 -6.82
C ARG A 257 -3.00 -21.65 -5.98
N LEU A 258 -3.64 -20.49 -5.85
CA LEU A 258 -3.15 -19.42 -4.96
C LEU A 258 -3.11 -19.83 -3.47
N GLU A 259 -3.98 -20.76 -3.05
CA GLU A 259 -3.96 -21.27 -1.68
C GLU A 259 -2.79 -22.23 -1.38
N ASP A 260 -2.09 -22.73 -2.42
CA ASP A 260 -0.88 -23.56 -2.27
C ASP A 260 0.37 -22.70 -2.00
N LEU A 261 0.31 -21.38 -2.24
CA LEU A 261 1.44 -20.46 -2.04
C LEU A 261 1.91 -20.49 -0.58
N PRO A 262 3.22 -20.61 -0.28
CA PRO A 262 3.73 -20.58 1.09
C PRO A 262 3.25 -19.37 1.90
N SER A 263 3.14 -18.20 1.26
CA SER A 263 2.63 -16.98 1.90
C SER A 263 1.12 -17.00 2.20
N TYR A 264 0.31 -17.88 1.58
CA TYR A 264 -1.10 -18.05 1.96
C TYR A 264 -1.23 -18.58 3.38
N GLY A 265 -0.27 -19.40 3.85
CA GLY A 265 -0.21 -19.88 5.24
C GLY A 265 -0.01 -18.78 6.29
N LEU A 266 0.30 -17.55 5.89
CA LEU A 266 0.34 -16.38 6.78
C LEU A 266 -1.05 -15.77 7.04
N LEU A 267 -2.07 -16.15 6.26
CA LEU A 267 -3.44 -15.64 6.41
C LEU A 267 -4.21 -16.42 7.48
N SER A 268 -4.98 -15.66 8.24
CA SER A 268 -5.90 -16.13 9.28
C SER A 268 -7.25 -15.45 9.08
N ARG A 269 -8.33 -16.22 9.15
CA ARG A 269 -9.71 -15.72 9.08
C ARG A 269 -10.16 -15.24 10.46
#